data_AF-A0A254STK2-F1
#
_entry.id   AF-A0A254STK2-F1
#
_cell.length_a   1.000
_cell.length_b   1.000
_cell.length_c   1.000
_cell.angle_alpha   90.00
_cell.angle_beta   90.00
_cell.angle_gamma   90.00
#
_symmetry.space_group_name_H-M   'P 1'
#
loop_
_entity.id
_entity.type
_entity.pdbx_description
1 polymer ?
#
loop_
_entity_poly.entity_id
_entity_poly.type
_entity_poly.pdbx_seq_one_letter_code
_entity_poly.pdbx_strand_id
1 'polypeptide(L)'
;MNKKYLISVIVFSVLLLVPFGVQAVADLRGEKRFQPFDIFKDVVYTPIVREKKVAAAADSLDVKWRAAREAIAAGAEVADALEPVTSSLSDLEAAVLSVNTYAELDTSEARYKSLKLADTLLSKLEDEPESFPQADSCIKSLVADLGHVSLWRAFLDVKHYGVWTSRYLRAFENKIDDESAIVLALRPKYQLAVWNLFSDPGEKVVLGAAGDCIGKSCGRENAKPEDKWLFYRQDVEFLVQPSPLDVRSAKLDNPVKAIEKFRDQLKAKGVELLVVITPGKPSIYTERLTGRDSRVDGAGNAAAVGNADFGNAAGLQSHGKKILDSLTRAGFNTVDLYTPLLAAKSRDSVEGALYLNDDTHWTPRGAELAAGEIAAAVNRLESEGKIKLKKLQKHEDGSYPLSFVTKDSVADRMGDVGEMSGLNKFNVFKVQKVTGHVVMQQNIEERIDMAQSSANCLDSLKRECPKGDDSCFRVKRNPCDEEDMACVRALTKSCPKGSAFDSCYYTRLNPCEENDSLYYDTTITPFKDDFRKSEILILGDSFSRIYQTDSPVNAGWIAHFAKNMNRPVASIVSDGGASTLVREKLARKASVLKGKKLLIWEFVERDLRFGAEGWKDVEF
;
A
#
# COMPACT_ATOMS: atom_id res chain seq x y z
N MET A 1 1.11 49.61 -33.83
CA MET A 1 1.96 49.33 -32.65
C MET A 1 2.97 50.46 -32.48
N ASN A 2 3.03 51.09 -31.30
CA ASN A 2 3.99 52.15 -31.01
C ASN A 2 5.42 51.57 -31.03
N LYS A 3 6.35 52.17 -31.80
CA LYS A 3 7.74 51.67 -31.96
C LYS A 3 8.48 51.46 -30.63
N LYS A 4 8.07 52.16 -29.58
CA LYS A 4 8.61 52.02 -28.22
C LYS A 4 8.39 50.62 -27.61
N TYR A 5 7.33 49.90 -27.99
CA TYR A 5 7.05 48.55 -27.49
C TYR A 5 7.62 47.45 -28.39
N LEU A 6 8.10 47.77 -29.60
CA LEU A 6 8.61 46.77 -30.54
C LEU A 6 9.84 46.06 -29.97
N ILE A 7 10.74 46.80 -29.33
CA ILE A 7 11.94 46.23 -28.69
C ILE A 7 11.54 45.31 -27.52
N SER A 8 10.63 45.77 -26.66
CA SER A 8 10.15 44.94 -25.54
C SER A 8 9.44 43.68 -26.01
N VAL A 9 8.63 43.76 -27.07
CA VAL A 9 7.96 42.59 -27.67
C VAL A 9 9.00 41.64 -28.27
N ILE A 10 10.00 42.13 -29.00
CA ILE A 10 11.06 41.28 -29.57
C ILE A 10 11.85 40.59 -28.45
N VAL A 11 12.27 41.33 -27.42
CA VAL A 11 13.01 40.77 -26.28
C VAL A 11 12.16 39.72 -25.55
N PHE A 12 10.88 40.00 -25.31
CA PHE A 12 9.97 39.07 -24.65
C PHE A 12 9.72 37.81 -25.50
N SER A 13 9.52 37.96 -26.82
CA SER A 13 9.38 36.84 -27.74
C SER A 13 10.65 35.98 -27.82
N VAL A 14 11.83 36.59 -27.81
CA VAL A 14 13.11 35.86 -27.76
C VAL A 14 13.23 35.11 -26.43
N LEU A 15 12.95 35.75 -25.30
CA LEU A 15 13.00 35.10 -23.98
C LEU A 15 12.04 33.92 -23.87
N LEU A 16 10.84 34.01 -24.48
CA LEU A 16 9.90 32.90 -24.56
C LEU A 16 10.38 31.76 -25.47
N LEU A 17 11.08 32.08 -26.57
CA LEU A 17 11.53 31.08 -27.55
C LEU A 17 12.88 30.42 -27.18
N VAL A 18 13.69 31.05 -26.32
CA VAL A 18 15.00 30.52 -25.89
C VAL A 18 14.88 29.15 -25.20
N PRO A 19 13.96 28.93 -24.23
CA PRO A 19 13.73 27.62 -23.65
C PRO A 19 13.44 26.53 -24.69
N PHE A 20 12.55 26.84 -25.64
CA PHE A 20 12.19 25.93 -26.74
C PHE A 20 13.37 25.67 -27.68
N GLY A 21 14.13 26.70 -28.04
CA GLY A 21 15.28 26.57 -28.94
C GLY A 21 16.39 25.72 -28.35
N VAL A 22 16.71 25.89 -27.07
CA VAL A 22 17.74 25.09 -26.40
C VAL A 22 17.26 23.65 -26.15
N GLN A 23 16.00 23.45 -25.77
CA GLN A 23 15.44 22.10 -25.65
C GLN A 23 15.48 21.38 -27.00
N ALA A 24 15.10 22.06 -28.09
CA ALA A 24 15.12 21.49 -29.43
C ALA A 24 16.53 21.08 -29.86
N VAL A 25 17.56 21.91 -29.57
CA VAL A 25 18.96 21.57 -29.86
C VAL A 25 19.47 20.43 -28.98
N ALA A 26 19.08 20.37 -27.70
CA ALA A 26 19.45 19.29 -26.79
C ALA A 26 18.84 17.95 -27.22
N ASP A 27 17.55 17.94 -27.57
CA ASP A 27 16.83 16.76 -28.04
C ASP A 27 17.39 16.26 -29.38
N LEU A 28 17.79 17.16 -30.29
CA LEU A 28 18.41 16.80 -31.58
C LEU A 28 19.85 16.25 -31.44
N ARG A 29 20.53 16.52 -30.31
CA ARG A 29 21.91 16.07 -30.05
C ARG A 29 21.98 14.82 -29.18
N GLY A 30 20.90 14.44 -28.50
CA GLY A 30 20.85 13.25 -27.64
C GLY A 30 19.99 12.13 -28.21
N GLU A 31 20.01 10.96 -27.58
CA GLU A 31 19.09 9.84 -27.87
C GLU A 31 17.68 10.05 -27.28
N LYS A 32 17.36 11.26 -26.80
CA LYS A 32 16.12 11.54 -26.05
C LYS A 32 14.97 11.96 -26.96
N ARG A 33 13.75 11.57 -26.56
CA ARG A 33 12.48 11.90 -27.22
C ARG A 33 12.28 13.42 -27.31
N PHE A 34 12.00 13.93 -28.52
CA PHE A 34 11.68 15.34 -28.75
C PHE A 34 10.29 15.68 -28.18
N GLN A 35 10.24 16.19 -26.95
CA GLN A 35 8.99 16.42 -26.19
C GLN A 35 8.00 17.37 -26.89
N PRO A 36 8.42 18.45 -27.58
CA PRO A 36 7.46 19.32 -28.27
C PRO A 36 6.67 18.62 -29.39
N PHE A 37 7.18 17.50 -29.93
CA PHE A 37 6.45 16.70 -30.93
C PHE A 37 5.34 15.86 -30.29
N ASP A 38 5.29 15.74 -28.96
CA ASP A 38 4.23 14.98 -28.29
C ASP A 38 2.85 15.57 -28.53
N ILE A 39 2.72 16.90 -28.63
CA ILE A 39 1.46 17.54 -29.05
C ILE A 39 1.01 17.02 -30.42
N PHE A 40 1.91 17.00 -31.41
CA PHE A 40 1.59 16.55 -32.75
C PHE A 40 1.29 15.06 -32.77
N LYS A 41 2.09 14.26 -32.07
CA LYS A 41 1.91 12.83 -31.91
C LYS A 41 0.55 12.53 -31.27
N ASP A 42 0.19 13.22 -30.19
CA ASP A 42 -1.02 12.96 -29.42
C ASP A 42 -2.30 13.44 -30.10
N VAL A 43 -2.21 14.39 -31.03
CA VAL A 43 -3.34 14.84 -31.85
C VAL A 43 -3.51 13.98 -33.11
N VAL A 44 -2.42 13.57 -33.75
CA VAL A 44 -2.47 12.98 -35.11
C VAL A 44 -2.26 11.46 -35.12
N TYR A 45 -1.34 10.96 -34.29
CA TYR A 45 -0.86 9.57 -34.37
C TYR A 45 -1.43 8.69 -33.24
N THR A 46 -1.28 9.13 -31.98
CA THR A 46 -1.73 8.41 -30.78
C THR A 46 -3.19 7.98 -30.84
N PRO A 47 -4.16 8.80 -31.30
CA PRO A 47 -5.57 8.39 -31.33
C PRO A 47 -5.83 7.18 -32.23
N ILE A 48 -5.18 7.14 -33.40
CA ILE A 48 -5.35 6.04 -34.38
C ILE A 48 -4.69 4.77 -33.87
N VAL A 49 -3.48 4.89 -33.32
CA VAL A 49 -2.75 3.74 -32.75
C VAL A 49 -3.49 3.18 -31.54
N ARG A 50 -4.02 4.05 -30.69
CA ARG A 50 -4.83 3.66 -29.54
C ARG A 50 -6.09 2.94 -29.96
N GLU A 51 -6.85 3.45 -30.93
CA GLU A 51 -8.03 2.76 -31.44
C GLU A 51 -7.71 1.35 -31.95
N LYS A 52 -6.58 1.16 -32.65
CA LYS A 52 -6.12 -0.17 -33.05
C LYS A 52 -5.79 -1.06 -31.84
N LYS A 53 -5.14 -0.50 -30.81
CA LYS A 53 -4.80 -1.23 -29.58
C LYS A 53 -6.05 -1.63 -28.80
N VAL A 54 -7.03 -0.73 -28.69
CA VAL A 54 -8.33 -0.97 -28.03
C VAL A 54 -9.10 -2.05 -28.78
N ALA A 55 -9.19 -1.97 -30.11
CA ALA A 55 -9.83 -3.01 -30.92
C ALA A 55 -9.15 -4.37 -30.75
N ALA A 56 -7.82 -4.44 -30.83
CA ALA A 56 -7.08 -5.68 -30.62
C ALA A 56 -7.26 -6.27 -29.20
N ALA A 57 -7.31 -5.43 -28.17
CA ALA A 57 -7.56 -5.87 -26.80
C ALA A 57 -9.01 -6.37 -26.62
N ALA A 58 -9.99 -5.72 -27.24
CA ALA A 58 -11.38 -6.14 -27.24
C ALA A 58 -11.58 -7.48 -28.00
N ASP A 59 -10.92 -7.66 -29.14
CA ASP A 59 -10.92 -8.93 -29.87
C ASP A 59 -10.29 -10.06 -29.04
N SER A 60 -9.17 -9.77 -28.35
CA SER A 60 -8.54 -10.72 -27.42
C SER A 60 -9.50 -11.12 -26.30
N LEU A 61 -10.20 -10.15 -25.70
CA LEU A 61 -11.21 -10.39 -24.67
C LEU A 61 -12.35 -11.29 -25.19
N ASP A 62 -12.85 -11.06 -26.40
CA ASP A 62 -13.90 -11.89 -27.01
C ASP A 62 -13.44 -13.34 -27.21
N VAL A 63 -12.23 -13.54 -27.74
CA VAL A 63 -11.64 -14.88 -27.94
C VAL A 63 -11.50 -15.61 -26.61
N LYS A 64 -10.96 -14.95 -25.58
CA LYS A 64 -10.80 -15.54 -24.24
C LYS A 64 -12.14 -15.81 -23.57
N TRP A 65 -13.10 -14.91 -23.71
CA TRP A 65 -14.45 -15.09 -23.17
C TRP A 65 -15.12 -16.32 -23.77
N ARG A 66 -15.11 -16.47 -25.10
CA ARG A 66 -15.70 -17.64 -25.79
C ARG A 66 -15.06 -18.95 -25.33
N ALA A 67 -13.72 -18.98 -25.24
CA ALA A 67 -12.98 -20.15 -24.76
C ALA A 67 -13.34 -20.49 -23.30
N ALA A 68 -13.48 -19.48 -22.43
CA ALA A 68 -13.90 -19.68 -21.05
C ALA A 68 -15.32 -20.27 -20.98
N ARG A 69 -16.27 -19.80 -21.79
CA ARG A 69 -17.62 -20.36 -21.81
C ARG A 69 -17.63 -21.83 -22.24
N GLU A 70 -16.82 -22.19 -23.23
CA GLU A 70 -16.68 -23.57 -23.69
C GLU A 70 -16.07 -24.47 -22.61
N ALA A 71 -15.03 -23.99 -21.92
CA ALA A 71 -14.41 -24.72 -20.82
C ALA A 71 -15.36 -24.93 -19.64
N ILE A 72 -16.11 -23.89 -19.25
CA ILE A 72 -17.13 -23.96 -18.19
C ILE A 72 -18.24 -24.94 -18.58
N ALA A 73 -18.72 -24.88 -19.83
CA ALA A 73 -19.71 -25.82 -20.34
C ALA A 73 -19.19 -27.28 -20.38
N ALA A 74 -17.87 -27.46 -20.54
CA ALA A 74 -17.20 -28.75 -20.48
C ALA A 74 -16.87 -29.22 -19.04
N GLY A 75 -17.24 -28.46 -18.01
CA GLY A 75 -17.07 -28.81 -16.61
C GLY A 75 -15.75 -28.38 -15.96
N ALA A 76 -15.01 -27.45 -16.56
CA ALA A 76 -13.84 -26.85 -15.92
C ALA A 76 -14.25 -25.97 -14.72
N GLU A 77 -13.36 -25.83 -13.74
CA GLU A 77 -13.57 -24.87 -12.65
C GLU A 77 -13.66 -23.44 -13.19
N VAL A 78 -14.66 -22.69 -12.71
CA VAL A 78 -14.96 -21.34 -13.19
C VAL A 78 -13.78 -20.39 -12.96
N ALA A 79 -13.10 -20.49 -11.81
CA ALA A 79 -11.95 -19.65 -11.49
C ALA A 79 -10.82 -19.81 -12.51
N ASP A 80 -10.44 -21.06 -12.83
CA ASP A 80 -9.39 -21.37 -13.80
C ASP A 80 -9.77 -20.95 -15.22
N ALA A 81 -11.04 -21.13 -15.60
CA ALA A 81 -11.54 -20.72 -16.91
C ALA A 81 -11.59 -19.19 -17.09
N LEU A 82 -11.82 -18.43 -16.01
CA LEU A 82 -11.94 -16.96 -16.03
C LEU A 82 -10.59 -16.23 -15.89
N GLU A 83 -9.53 -16.87 -15.41
CA GLU A 83 -8.20 -16.22 -15.27
C GLU A 83 -7.71 -15.56 -16.58
N PRO A 84 -7.79 -16.21 -17.77
CA PRO A 84 -7.40 -15.57 -19.01
C PRO A 84 -8.31 -14.39 -19.41
N VAL A 85 -9.59 -14.45 -19.02
CA VAL A 85 -10.58 -13.40 -19.31
C VAL A 85 -10.30 -12.16 -18.49
N THR A 86 -10.04 -12.33 -17.18
CA THR A 86 -9.73 -11.21 -16.29
C THR A 86 -8.43 -10.51 -16.71
N SER A 87 -7.42 -11.28 -17.14
CA SER A 87 -6.20 -10.71 -17.73
C SER A 87 -6.49 -9.89 -18.99
N SER A 88 -7.26 -10.42 -19.95
CA SER A 88 -7.59 -9.69 -21.18
C SER A 88 -8.50 -8.48 -20.95
N LEU A 89 -9.39 -8.54 -19.96
CA LEU A 89 -10.18 -7.37 -19.55
C LEU A 89 -9.27 -6.28 -18.97
N SER A 90 -8.30 -6.65 -18.12
CA SER A 90 -7.32 -5.70 -17.60
C SER A 90 -6.48 -5.04 -18.70
N ASP A 91 -6.10 -5.78 -19.75
CA ASP A 91 -5.38 -5.23 -20.91
C ASP A 91 -6.25 -4.24 -21.69
N LEU A 92 -7.54 -4.56 -21.87
CA LEU A 92 -8.52 -3.65 -22.48
C LEU A 92 -8.72 -2.40 -21.64
N GLU A 93 -8.86 -2.54 -20.31
CA GLU A 93 -8.95 -1.40 -19.39
C GLU A 93 -7.72 -0.50 -19.53
N ALA A 94 -6.51 -1.06 -19.50
CA ALA A 94 -5.28 -0.29 -19.66
C ALA A 94 -5.22 0.46 -21.00
N ALA A 95 -5.66 -0.17 -22.09
CA ALA A 95 -5.72 0.44 -23.41
C ALA A 95 -6.75 1.59 -23.50
N VAL A 96 -7.90 1.43 -22.84
CA VAL A 96 -8.99 2.42 -22.84
C VAL A 96 -8.70 3.59 -21.89
N LEU A 97 -8.16 3.33 -20.70
CA LEU A 97 -7.87 4.36 -19.70
C LEU A 97 -6.74 5.29 -20.11
N SER A 98 -5.69 4.77 -20.76
CA SER A 98 -4.58 5.57 -21.28
C SER A 98 -4.98 6.26 -22.59
N VAL A 99 -5.57 7.46 -22.53
CA VAL A 99 -6.04 8.19 -23.74
C VAL A 99 -4.87 8.75 -24.55
N ASN A 100 -3.94 9.45 -23.90
CA ASN A 100 -2.72 9.97 -24.52
C ASN A 100 -1.58 10.07 -23.49
N THR A 101 -0.47 10.74 -23.84
CA THR A 101 0.72 10.83 -22.97
C THR A 101 0.44 11.56 -21.66
N TYR A 102 -0.57 12.44 -21.60
CA TYR A 102 -0.80 13.41 -20.52
C TYR A 102 -2.21 13.35 -19.90
N ALA A 103 -3.11 12.54 -20.44
CA ALA A 103 -4.49 12.46 -20.02
C ALA A 103 -5.01 11.02 -19.96
N GLU A 104 -5.73 10.73 -18.88
CA GLU A 104 -6.45 9.48 -18.65
C GLU A 104 -7.96 9.69 -18.77
N LEU A 105 -8.67 8.63 -19.15
CA LEU A 105 -10.12 8.62 -19.31
C LEU A 105 -10.81 8.98 -17.98
N ASP A 106 -11.81 9.83 -18.03
CA ASP A 106 -12.56 10.24 -16.83
C ASP A 106 -13.45 9.09 -16.33
N THR A 107 -13.46 8.90 -15.01
CA THR A 107 -14.36 7.97 -14.29
C THR A 107 -15.85 8.21 -14.57
N SER A 108 -16.23 9.42 -14.99
CA SER A 108 -17.61 9.78 -15.29
C SER A 108 -18.10 9.27 -16.66
N GLU A 109 -17.18 8.90 -17.55
CA GLU A 109 -17.45 8.42 -18.91
C GLU A 109 -18.21 7.09 -18.93
N ALA A 110 -19.11 6.94 -19.90
CA ALA A 110 -19.87 5.71 -20.09
C ALA A 110 -18.96 4.49 -20.32
N ARG A 111 -17.88 4.65 -21.10
CA ARG A 111 -16.90 3.58 -21.38
C ARG A 111 -16.20 3.10 -20.11
N TYR A 112 -15.83 4.02 -19.21
CA TYR A 112 -15.23 3.67 -17.92
C TYR A 112 -16.19 2.84 -17.08
N LYS A 113 -17.45 3.30 -16.99
CA LYS A 113 -18.51 2.60 -16.24
C LYS A 113 -18.79 1.21 -16.80
N SER A 114 -18.83 1.05 -18.11
CA SER A 114 -19.05 -0.25 -18.75
C SER A 114 -17.90 -1.23 -18.49
N LEU A 115 -16.65 -0.77 -18.52
CA LEU A 115 -15.49 -1.61 -18.16
C LEU A 115 -15.54 -2.05 -16.70
N LYS A 116 -15.83 -1.11 -15.78
CA LYS A 116 -15.95 -1.42 -14.35
C LYS A 116 -17.12 -2.35 -14.05
N LEU A 117 -18.22 -2.22 -14.79
CA LEU A 117 -19.34 -3.15 -14.68
C LEU A 117 -18.93 -4.57 -15.11
N ALA A 118 -18.18 -4.72 -16.22
CA ALA A 118 -17.69 -6.02 -16.66
C ALA A 118 -16.71 -6.65 -15.66
N ASP A 119 -15.78 -5.86 -15.11
CA ASP A 119 -14.83 -6.28 -14.07
C ASP A 119 -15.56 -6.78 -12.80
N THR A 120 -16.58 -6.03 -12.38
CA THR A 120 -17.43 -6.37 -11.25
C THR A 120 -18.22 -7.67 -11.52
N LEU A 121 -18.82 -7.80 -12.70
CA LEU A 121 -19.59 -8.99 -13.06
C LEU A 121 -18.70 -10.23 -13.18
N LEU A 122 -17.50 -10.12 -13.76
CA LEU A 122 -16.53 -11.21 -13.81
C LEU A 122 -16.11 -11.67 -12.42
N SER A 123 -15.84 -10.72 -11.52
CA SER A 123 -15.46 -11.04 -10.13
C SER A 123 -16.60 -11.75 -9.38
N LYS A 124 -17.85 -11.43 -9.70
CA LYS A 124 -19.04 -12.08 -9.10
C LYS A 124 -19.28 -13.50 -9.60
N LEU A 125 -18.83 -13.84 -10.82
CA LEU A 125 -19.10 -15.16 -11.40
C LEU A 125 -18.47 -16.32 -10.63
N GLU A 126 -17.41 -16.07 -9.85
CA GLU A 126 -16.81 -17.09 -8.98
C GLU A 126 -17.78 -17.53 -7.88
N ASP A 127 -18.52 -16.58 -7.30
CA ASP A 127 -19.40 -16.82 -6.14
C ASP A 127 -20.89 -16.99 -6.55
N GLU A 128 -21.33 -16.38 -7.66
CA GLU A 128 -22.72 -16.33 -8.14
C GLU A 128 -22.83 -16.75 -9.62
N PRO A 129 -22.85 -18.06 -9.95
CA PRO A 129 -22.88 -18.54 -11.34
C PRO A 129 -24.16 -18.17 -12.10
N GLU A 130 -25.23 -17.80 -11.40
CA GLU A 130 -26.48 -17.29 -11.98
C GLU A 130 -26.37 -15.89 -12.61
N SER A 131 -25.30 -15.15 -12.33
CA SER A 131 -25.00 -13.85 -12.96
C SER A 131 -24.40 -13.98 -14.37
N PHE A 132 -24.13 -15.19 -14.86
CA PHE A 132 -23.51 -15.47 -16.16
C PHE A 132 -24.19 -14.80 -17.36
N PRO A 133 -25.53 -14.77 -17.50
CA PRO A 133 -26.18 -14.09 -18.62
C PRO A 133 -25.92 -12.58 -18.64
N GLN A 134 -25.82 -11.96 -17.46
CA GLN A 134 -25.55 -10.53 -17.33
C GLN A 134 -24.11 -10.22 -17.73
N ALA A 135 -23.16 -11.04 -17.27
CA ALA A 135 -21.75 -10.93 -17.65
C ALA A 135 -21.55 -11.14 -19.17
N ASP A 136 -22.17 -12.16 -19.75
CA ASP A 136 -22.09 -12.44 -21.20
C ASP A 136 -22.66 -11.28 -22.03
N SER A 137 -23.80 -10.73 -21.63
CA SER A 137 -24.40 -9.58 -22.30
C SER A 137 -23.52 -8.33 -22.20
N CYS A 138 -22.92 -8.08 -21.03
CA CYS A 138 -22.03 -6.94 -20.79
C CYS A 138 -20.76 -7.03 -21.64
N ILE A 139 -20.08 -8.18 -21.63
CA ILE A 139 -18.85 -8.40 -22.39
C ILE A 139 -19.12 -8.31 -23.90
N LYS A 140 -20.21 -8.91 -24.40
CA LYS A 140 -20.60 -8.77 -25.81
C LYS A 140 -20.86 -7.32 -26.21
N SER A 141 -21.51 -6.54 -25.34
CA SER A 141 -21.74 -5.11 -25.61
C SER A 141 -20.43 -4.32 -25.65
N LEU A 142 -19.49 -4.62 -24.75
CA LEU A 142 -18.16 -3.99 -24.74
C LEU A 142 -17.37 -4.32 -25.99
N VAL A 143 -17.35 -5.59 -26.40
CA VAL A 143 -16.66 -6.05 -27.62
C VAL A 143 -17.32 -5.43 -28.86
N ALA A 144 -18.65 -5.37 -28.92
CA ALA A 144 -19.34 -4.77 -30.05
C ALA A 144 -19.03 -3.27 -30.20
N ASP A 145 -18.96 -2.55 -29.10
CA ASP A 145 -18.54 -1.15 -29.10
C ASP A 145 -17.05 -1.03 -29.45
N LEU A 146 -16.15 -1.65 -28.70
CA LEU A 146 -14.71 -1.39 -28.74
C LEU A 146 -13.92 -2.22 -29.76
N GLY A 147 -14.47 -3.32 -30.28
CA GLY A 147 -13.80 -4.28 -31.17
C GLY A 147 -13.56 -3.80 -32.60
N HIS A 148 -13.96 -2.57 -32.94
CA HIS A 148 -13.67 -1.99 -34.25
C HIS A 148 -12.98 -0.64 -34.09
N VAL A 149 -12.11 -0.31 -35.04
CA VAL A 149 -11.45 0.99 -35.10
C VAL A 149 -12.48 2.06 -35.47
N SER A 150 -12.68 3.04 -34.59
CA SER A 150 -13.62 4.15 -34.81
C SER A 150 -12.88 5.49 -34.90
N LEU A 151 -12.85 6.06 -36.10
CA LEU A 151 -12.26 7.39 -36.32
C LEU A 151 -13.04 8.49 -35.58
N TRP A 152 -14.35 8.30 -35.37
CA TRP A 152 -15.15 9.26 -34.62
C TRP A 152 -14.80 9.26 -33.13
N ARG A 153 -14.57 8.09 -32.52
CA ARG A 153 -14.07 8.02 -31.14
C ARG A 153 -12.68 8.62 -31.02
N ALA A 154 -11.78 8.32 -31.95
CA ALA A 154 -10.45 8.95 -31.98
C ALA A 154 -10.56 10.49 -31.99
N PHE A 155 -11.46 11.03 -32.81
CA PHE A 155 -11.70 12.48 -32.88
C PHE A 155 -12.27 13.04 -31.57
N LEU A 156 -13.28 12.40 -30.98
CA LEU A 156 -13.85 12.82 -29.70
C LEU A 156 -12.82 12.78 -28.57
N ASP A 157 -11.97 11.76 -28.54
CA ASP A 157 -10.91 11.63 -27.54
C ASP A 157 -9.90 12.77 -27.66
N VAL A 158 -9.52 13.19 -28.88
CA VAL A 158 -8.69 14.40 -29.08
C VAL A 158 -9.41 15.67 -28.61
N LYS A 159 -10.72 15.78 -28.86
CA LYS A 159 -11.50 16.94 -28.43
C LYS A 159 -11.61 17.05 -26.91
N HIS A 160 -11.84 15.92 -26.23
CA HIS A 160 -12.11 15.88 -24.79
C HIS A 160 -10.87 15.72 -23.91
N TYR A 161 -9.77 15.16 -24.45
CA TYR A 161 -8.55 14.85 -23.70
C TYR A 161 -7.28 15.39 -24.36
N GLY A 162 -7.37 16.01 -25.53
CA GLY A 162 -6.22 16.57 -26.24
C GLY A 162 -5.93 18.03 -25.88
N VAL A 163 -5.20 18.68 -26.78
CA VAL A 163 -4.59 20.02 -26.61
C VAL A 163 -5.56 21.15 -26.30
N TRP A 164 -6.86 20.96 -26.50
CA TRP A 164 -7.88 21.96 -26.26
C TRP A 164 -8.33 22.00 -24.80
N THR A 165 -7.83 21.10 -23.96
CA THR A 165 -8.23 20.98 -22.56
C THR A 165 -7.15 21.51 -21.62
N SER A 166 -7.59 22.17 -20.54
CA SER A 166 -6.69 22.70 -19.51
C SER A 166 -5.92 21.59 -18.80
N ARG A 167 -6.54 20.41 -18.62
CA ARG A 167 -5.91 19.23 -18.00
C ARG A 167 -4.69 18.77 -18.80
N TYR A 168 -4.85 18.59 -20.11
CA TYR A 168 -3.76 18.21 -21.00
C TYR A 168 -2.67 19.29 -21.03
N LEU A 169 -3.06 20.55 -21.27
CA LEU A 169 -2.09 21.64 -21.42
C LEU A 169 -1.25 21.86 -20.16
N ARG A 170 -1.85 21.79 -18.97
CA ARG A 170 -1.11 21.92 -17.70
C ARG A 170 -0.16 20.75 -17.47
N ALA A 171 -0.61 19.53 -17.74
CA ALA A 171 0.25 18.35 -17.59
C ALA A 171 1.44 18.38 -18.58
N PHE A 172 1.19 18.84 -19.82
CA PHE A 172 2.21 19.06 -20.82
C PHE A 172 3.20 20.17 -20.43
N GLU A 173 2.70 21.33 -19.99
CA GLU A 173 3.49 22.47 -19.51
C GLU A 173 4.38 22.07 -18.34
N ASN A 174 3.81 21.45 -17.30
CA ASN A 174 4.56 20.96 -16.15
C ASN A 174 5.68 20.00 -16.56
N LYS A 175 5.42 19.10 -17.52
CA LYS A 175 6.44 18.16 -17.98
C LYS A 175 7.56 18.84 -18.76
N ILE A 176 7.23 19.82 -19.61
CA ILE A 176 8.25 20.63 -20.29
C ILE A 176 9.08 21.38 -19.25
N ASP A 177 8.46 22.00 -18.25
CA ASP A 177 9.15 22.76 -17.22
C ASP A 177 10.07 21.88 -16.37
N ASP A 178 9.66 20.65 -16.06
CA ASP A 178 10.44 19.72 -15.26
C ASP A 178 11.53 18.99 -16.04
N GLU A 179 11.30 18.68 -17.32
CA GLU A 179 12.25 17.94 -18.15
C GLU A 179 13.11 18.85 -19.05
N SER A 180 12.87 20.17 -19.06
CA SER A 180 13.67 21.13 -19.84
C SER A 180 15.14 21.07 -19.44
N ALA A 181 16.02 20.89 -20.43
CA ALA A 181 17.47 20.82 -20.23
C ALA A 181 18.05 22.09 -19.60
N ILE A 182 17.51 23.27 -19.94
CA ILE A 182 17.90 24.53 -19.29
C ILE A 182 17.50 24.50 -17.82
N VAL A 183 16.25 24.11 -17.55
CA VAL A 183 15.74 24.07 -16.19
C VAL A 183 16.53 23.04 -15.37
N LEU A 184 16.78 21.85 -15.89
CA LEU A 184 17.60 20.83 -15.23
C LEU A 184 19.05 21.30 -14.98
N ALA A 185 19.62 22.14 -15.85
CA ALA A 185 20.97 22.70 -15.68
C ALA A 185 21.03 23.90 -14.72
N LEU A 186 20.00 24.76 -14.72
CA LEU A 186 19.96 25.99 -13.93
C LEU A 186 19.31 25.79 -12.56
N ARG A 187 18.24 25.00 -12.45
CA ARG A 187 17.45 24.76 -11.23
C ARG A 187 18.33 24.37 -10.05
N PRO A 188 19.29 23.42 -10.16
CA PRO A 188 20.16 23.09 -9.04
C PRO A 188 21.02 24.29 -8.58
N LYS A 189 21.60 25.04 -9.52
CA LYS A 189 22.44 26.22 -9.19
C LYS A 189 21.62 27.34 -8.56
N TYR A 190 20.42 27.58 -9.08
CA TYR A 190 19.47 28.55 -8.56
C TYR A 190 19.01 28.16 -7.15
N GLN A 191 18.62 26.89 -6.94
CA GLN A 191 18.23 26.36 -5.62
C GLN A 191 19.35 26.56 -4.60
N LEU A 192 20.59 26.23 -4.96
CA LEU A 192 21.74 26.43 -4.07
C LEU A 192 21.99 27.93 -3.78
N ALA A 193 21.84 28.80 -4.78
CA ALA A 193 22.01 30.24 -4.60
C ALA A 193 20.94 30.84 -3.67
N VAL A 194 19.66 30.47 -3.88
CA VAL A 194 18.53 30.87 -3.03
C VAL A 194 18.71 30.35 -1.61
N TRP A 195 19.15 29.10 -1.45
CA TRP A 195 19.50 28.54 -0.15
C TRP A 195 20.59 29.35 0.56
N ASN A 196 21.71 29.61 -0.13
CA ASN A 196 22.83 30.34 0.46
C ASN A 196 22.49 31.80 0.81
N LEU A 197 21.58 32.43 0.07
CA LEU A 197 21.22 33.83 0.27
C LEU A 197 20.07 34.01 1.28
N PHE A 198 19.10 33.10 1.31
CA PHE A 198 17.85 33.26 2.06
C PHE A 198 17.54 32.12 3.04
N SER A 199 18.32 31.04 3.03
CA SER A 199 18.00 29.79 3.77
C SER A 199 16.58 29.29 3.45
N ASP A 200 16.18 29.40 2.19
CA ASP A 200 14.89 28.94 1.70
C ASP A 200 15.08 27.55 1.06
N PRO A 201 14.47 26.48 1.64
CA PRO A 201 14.59 25.11 1.13
C PRO A 201 13.65 24.83 -0.06
N GLY A 202 12.89 25.82 -0.53
CA GLY A 202 12.01 25.71 -1.69
C GLY A 202 10.53 25.55 -1.35
N GLU A 203 9.70 25.50 -2.40
CA GLU A 203 8.25 25.62 -2.29
C GLU A 203 7.55 24.44 -1.60
N LYS A 204 8.14 23.24 -1.57
CA LYS A 204 7.53 22.06 -0.94
C LYS A 204 7.94 21.86 0.51
N VAL A 205 8.91 22.64 0.98
CA VAL A 205 9.59 22.42 2.25
C VAL A 205 9.43 23.65 3.14
N VAL A 206 9.26 23.40 4.44
CA VAL A 206 9.26 24.41 5.48
C VAL A 206 10.45 24.13 6.39
N LEU A 207 11.35 25.10 6.51
CA LEU A 207 12.51 24.99 7.40
C LEU A 207 12.08 25.20 8.85
N GLY A 208 12.40 24.24 9.73
CA GLY A 208 12.18 24.35 11.17
C GLY A 208 12.96 25.50 11.80
N ALA A 209 12.38 26.12 12.82
CA ALA A 209 12.99 27.26 13.51
C ALA A 209 14.06 26.85 14.55
N ALA A 210 14.05 25.61 15.04
CA ALA A 210 15.06 25.05 15.94
C ALA A 210 15.76 23.84 15.30
N GLY A 211 17.07 23.73 15.52
CA GLY A 211 17.81 22.49 15.26
C GLY A 211 17.58 21.48 16.39
N ASP A 212 18.60 20.69 16.75
CA ASP A 212 18.54 19.78 17.92
C ASP A 212 18.54 20.48 19.29
N CYS A 213 18.64 21.80 19.31
CA CYS A 213 18.68 22.63 20.50
C CYS A 213 17.39 23.44 20.64
N ILE A 214 16.73 23.36 21.80
CA ILE A 214 15.45 24.03 22.10
C ILE A 214 15.69 25.15 23.14
N GLY A 215 15.22 26.37 22.90
CA GLY A 215 15.28 27.51 23.85
C GLY A 215 16.04 28.76 23.37
N LYS A 216 16.15 29.79 24.24
CA LYS A 216 16.66 31.14 23.90
C LYS A 216 18.11 31.20 23.39
N SER A 217 18.93 30.17 23.65
CA SER A 217 20.32 30.09 23.18
C SER A 217 20.47 29.50 21.76
N CYS A 218 19.37 29.09 21.13
CA CYS A 218 19.38 28.19 19.97
C CYS A 218 18.31 28.54 18.93
N GLY A 219 18.20 29.82 18.57
CA GLY A 219 17.36 30.25 17.46
C GLY A 219 17.86 29.77 16.08
N ARG A 220 17.03 29.95 15.05
CA ARG A 220 17.30 29.66 13.61
C ARG A 220 18.68 30.13 13.12
N GLU A 221 19.21 31.16 13.78
CA GLU A 221 20.49 31.82 13.53
C GLU A 221 21.71 31.01 13.98
N ASN A 222 21.57 30.15 15.00
CA ASN A 222 22.69 29.44 15.65
C ASN A 222 22.75 27.95 15.31
N ALA A 223 21.64 27.34 14.82
CA ALA A 223 21.63 25.94 14.40
C ALA A 223 22.33 25.76 13.05
N LYS A 224 23.22 24.77 12.95
CA LYS A 224 23.86 24.45 11.67
C LYS A 224 22.82 23.90 10.69
N PRO A 225 22.95 24.16 9.37
CA PRO A 225 22.07 23.61 8.34
C PRO A 225 21.73 22.13 8.51
N GLU A 226 22.74 21.32 8.81
CA GLU A 226 22.62 19.86 8.99
C GLU A 226 21.84 19.42 10.23
N ASP A 227 21.63 20.32 11.19
CA ASP A 227 20.89 20.04 12.42
C ASP A 227 19.43 20.51 12.33
N LYS A 228 19.04 21.17 11.22
CA LYS A 228 17.69 21.72 11.04
C LYS A 228 16.73 20.65 10.58
N TRP A 229 15.52 20.72 11.13
CA TRP A 229 14.42 19.85 10.71
C TRP A 229 13.71 20.43 9.49
N LEU A 230 13.45 19.60 8.49
CA LEU A 230 12.63 19.97 7.33
C LEU A 230 11.23 19.44 7.50
N PHE A 231 10.22 20.29 7.33
CA PHE A 231 8.82 19.88 7.39
C PHE A 231 8.22 19.92 5.99
N TYR A 232 7.40 18.92 5.67
CA TYR A 232 6.63 18.96 4.44
C TYR A 232 5.58 20.06 4.53
N ARG A 233 5.49 20.89 3.49
CA ARG A 233 4.63 22.08 3.53
C ARG A 233 3.17 21.72 3.76
N GLN A 234 2.65 20.67 3.15
CA GLN A 234 1.25 20.28 3.35
C GLN A 234 0.96 19.78 4.77
N ASP A 235 1.92 19.12 5.44
CA ASP A 235 1.75 18.75 6.84
C ASP A 235 1.62 20.00 7.72
N VAL A 236 2.39 21.05 7.44
CA VAL A 236 2.31 22.33 8.16
C VAL A 236 1.01 23.06 7.82
N GLU A 237 0.66 23.14 6.53
CA GLU A 237 -0.57 23.76 6.05
C GLU A 237 -1.81 23.10 6.65
N PHE A 238 -1.79 21.78 6.84
CA PHE A 238 -2.89 21.05 7.48
C PHE A 238 -3.13 21.52 8.92
N LEU A 239 -2.10 21.96 9.64
CA LEU A 239 -2.24 22.44 11.02
C LEU A 239 -2.74 23.89 11.12
N VAL A 240 -2.45 24.71 10.11
CA VAL A 240 -2.76 26.15 10.13
C VAL A 240 -4.00 26.53 9.30
N GLN A 241 -4.33 25.75 8.26
CA GLN A 241 -5.54 25.98 7.49
C GLN A 241 -6.77 25.53 8.28
N PRO A 242 -7.97 26.06 7.97
CA PRO A 242 -9.20 25.59 8.60
C PRO A 242 -9.37 24.08 8.49
N SER A 243 -9.93 23.48 9.53
CA SER A 243 -10.27 22.05 9.55
C SER A 243 -11.02 21.64 8.27
N PRO A 244 -10.82 20.42 7.73
CA PRO A 244 -11.62 19.93 6.62
C PRO A 244 -13.12 19.84 6.96
N LEU A 245 -13.48 19.84 8.24
CA LEU A 245 -14.88 19.86 8.71
C LEU A 245 -15.40 21.27 9.02
N ASP A 246 -14.61 22.32 8.80
CA ASP A 246 -15.01 23.72 8.99
C ASP A 246 -15.96 24.17 7.86
N VAL A 247 -16.90 25.07 8.17
CA VAL A 247 -17.83 25.64 7.18
C VAL A 247 -17.09 26.35 6.04
N ARG A 248 -15.94 26.97 6.34
CA ARG A 248 -15.05 27.59 5.32
C ARG A 248 -14.47 26.58 4.33
N SER A 249 -14.40 25.31 4.73
CA SER A 249 -13.93 24.18 3.92
C SER A 249 -15.06 23.41 3.23
N ALA A 250 -16.30 23.94 3.18
CA ALA A 250 -17.47 23.21 2.65
C ALA A 250 -17.38 22.73 1.18
N LYS A 251 -16.39 23.21 0.41
CA LYS A 251 -16.10 22.72 -0.94
C LYS A 251 -15.24 21.46 -0.97
N LEU A 252 -14.62 21.09 0.15
CA LEU A 252 -13.82 19.88 0.28
C LEU A 252 -14.75 18.69 0.53
N ASP A 253 -14.27 17.51 0.13
CA ASP A 253 -14.93 16.26 0.49
C ASP A 253 -14.98 16.10 2.00
N ASN A 254 -16.00 15.39 2.49
CA ASN A 254 -16.13 15.12 3.92
C ASN A 254 -15.49 13.76 4.26
N PRO A 255 -14.29 13.73 4.86
CA PRO A 255 -13.60 12.48 5.16
C PRO A 255 -14.38 11.59 6.14
N VAL A 256 -15.13 12.18 7.08
CA VAL A 256 -15.90 11.41 8.07
C VAL A 256 -17.02 10.62 7.40
N LYS A 257 -17.71 11.22 6.40
CA LYS A 257 -18.76 10.52 5.64
C LYS A 257 -18.19 9.36 4.83
N ALA A 258 -17.04 9.55 4.20
CA ALA A 258 -16.37 8.49 3.45
C ALA A 258 -15.91 7.33 4.37
N ILE A 259 -15.39 7.65 5.56
CA ILE A 259 -15.03 6.65 6.59
C ILE A 259 -16.27 5.89 7.08
N GLU A 260 -17.37 6.60 7.35
CA GLU A 260 -18.65 6.00 7.75
C GLU A 260 -19.18 5.03 6.71
N LYS A 261 -19.24 5.46 5.45
CA LYS A 261 -19.71 4.62 4.34
C LYS A 261 -18.84 3.38 4.16
N PHE A 262 -17.51 3.54 4.22
CA PHE A 262 -16.60 2.42 4.06
C PHE A 262 -16.69 1.41 5.22
N ARG A 263 -16.85 1.89 6.46
CA ARG A 263 -17.17 1.05 7.62
C ARG A 263 -18.41 0.21 7.37
N ASP A 264 -19.48 0.82 6.89
CA ASP A 264 -20.77 0.16 6.72
C ASP A 264 -20.73 -0.90 5.60
N GLN A 265 -20.04 -0.60 4.49
CA GLN A 265 -19.78 -1.56 3.42
C GLN A 265 -18.97 -2.78 3.91
N LEU A 266 -17.92 -2.56 4.72
CA LEU A 266 -17.11 -3.65 5.29
C LEU A 266 -17.92 -4.49 6.29
N LYS A 267 -18.69 -3.83 7.15
CA LYS A 267 -19.54 -4.49 8.14
C LYS A 267 -20.60 -5.37 7.48
N ALA A 268 -21.16 -4.93 6.35
CA ALA A 268 -22.09 -5.74 5.56
C ALA A 268 -21.46 -7.05 5.04
N LYS A 269 -20.12 -7.10 4.90
CA LYS A 269 -19.35 -8.28 4.53
C LYS A 269 -18.74 -9.03 5.74
N GLY A 270 -19.14 -8.65 6.97
CA GLY A 270 -18.66 -9.28 8.21
C GLY A 270 -17.20 -8.95 8.56
N VAL A 271 -16.68 -7.82 8.05
CA VAL A 271 -15.32 -7.34 8.33
C VAL A 271 -15.43 -6.07 9.18
N GLU A 272 -14.78 -6.06 10.34
CA GLU A 272 -14.71 -4.86 11.17
C GLU A 272 -13.65 -3.88 10.65
N LEU A 273 -13.90 -2.58 10.79
CA LEU A 273 -12.95 -1.52 10.44
C LEU A 273 -12.28 -0.97 11.69
N LEU A 274 -10.95 -0.89 11.69
CA LEU A 274 -10.13 -0.15 12.64
C LEU A 274 -9.45 1.02 11.93
N VAL A 275 -9.77 2.25 12.33
CA VAL A 275 -9.22 3.47 11.74
C VAL A 275 -7.97 3.92 12.48
N VAL A 276 -6.88 4.14 11.75
CA VAL A 276 -5.59 4.60 12.28
C VAL A 276 -5.24 5.91 11.58
N ILE A 277 -5.32 7.03 12.31
CA ILE A 277 -4.90 8.34 11.80
C ILE A 277 -3.49 8.61 12.30
N THR A 278 -2.51 8.49 11.40
CA THR A 278 -1.10 8.71 11.73
C THR A 278 -0.82 10.20 11.89
N PRO A 279 -0.29 10.66 13.04
CA PRO A 279 0.09 12.06 13.19
C PRO A 279 1.21 12.43 12.21
N GLY A 280 1.16 13.64 11.67
CA GLY A 280 2.26 14.20 10.90
C GLY A 280 3.40 14.63 11.81
N LYS A 281 4.62 14.69 11.26
CA LYS A 281 5.80 15.18 11.97
C LYS A 281 5.60 16.52 12.70
N PRO A 282 4.95 17.56 12.11
CA PRO A 282 4.77 18.83 12.81
C PRO A 282 3.74 18.79 13.95
N SER A 283 2.87 17.77 14.02
CA SER A 283 1.97 17.56 15.16
C SER A 283 2.69 16.95 16.37
N ILE A 284 3.71 16.13 16.13
CA ILE A 284 4.52 15.54 17.19
C ILE A 284 5.66 16.49 17.60
N TYR A 285 6.35 17.11 16.64
CA TYR A 285 7.52 17.96 16.84
C TYR A 285 7.25 19.45 16.56
N THR A 286 6.13 19.98 17.04
CA THR A 286 5.73 21.39 16.84
C THR A 286 6.77 22.39 17.38
N GLU A 287 7.47 22.03 18.47
CA GLU A 287 8.54 22.83 19.05
C GLU A 287 9.74 22.99 18.10
N ARG A 288 10.03 21.97 17.27
CA ARG A 288 11.10 22.03 16.27
C ARG A 288 10.71 22.87 15.06
N LEU A 289 9.41 22.90 14.73
CA LEU A 289 8.87 23.79 13.71
C LEU A 289 8.90 25.26 14.17
N THR A 290 8.44 25.54 15.40
CA THR A 290 8.21 26.91 15.90
C THR A 290 9.38 27.52 16.66
N GLY A 291 10.33 26.68 17.13
CA GLY A 291 11.46 27.10 17.95
C GLY A 291 11.07 27.49 19.39
N ARG A 292 9.84 27.19 19.82
CA ARG A 292 9.33 27.48 21.17
C ARG A 292 9.19 26.19 21.96
N ASP A 293 9.78 26.16 23.15
CA ASP A 293 9.56 25.05 24.07
C ASP A 293 8.26 25.26 24.85
N SER A 294 7.29 24.40 24.54
CA SER A 294 6.02 24.30 25.24
C SER A 294 6.17 24.03 26.75
N ARG A 295 7.32 23.52 27.20
CA ARG A 295 7.62 23.20 28.61
C ARG A 295 8.33 24.34 29.35
N VAL A 296 8.98 25.26 28.64
CA VAL A 296 9.79 26.35 29.24
C VAL A 296 9.05 27.69 29.20
N ASP A 297 8.25 27.93 28.17
CA ASP A 297 7.40 29.11 28.07
C ASP A 297 6.09 28.85 28.82
N GLY A 298 6.13 29.06 30.15
CA GLY A 298 5.05 28.72 31.07
C GLY A 298 3.64 29.05 30.58
N ALA A 299 2.69 28.18 30.94
CA ALA A 299 1.25 28.23 30.64
C ALA A 299 0.52 29.55 30.98
N GLY A 300 1.20 30.57 31.49
CA GLY A 300 0.63 31.85 31.94
C GLY A 300 0.52 32.95 30.88
N ASN A 301 1.15 32.85 29.71
CA ASN A 301 1.12 33.93 28.70
C ASN A 301 0.54 33.53 27.33
N ALA A 302 -0.19 32.42 27.26
CA ALA A 302 -0.97 32.06 26.06
C ALA A 302 -2.16 33.02 25.80
N ALA A 303 -2.49 33.90 26.76
CA ALA A 303 -3.63 34.84 26.69
C ALA A 303 -3.30 36.25 26.15
N ALA A 304 -2.01 36.59 25.91
CA ALA A 304 -1.61 37.96 25.61
C ALA A 304 -1.28 38.24 24.12
N VAL A 305 -1.51 37.28 23.22
CA VAL A 305 -1.51 37.52 21.77
C VAL A 305 -2.93 37.28 21.26
N GLY A 306 -3.72 38.35 21.22
CA GLY A 306 -5.10 38.38 20.77
C GLY A 306 -5.29 38.18 19.27
N ASN A 307 -4.68 37.15 18.68
CA ASN A 307 -5.00 36.64 17.35
C ASN A 307 -5.06 35.11 17.42
N ALA A 308 -6.23 34.58 17.08
CA ALA A 308 -6.66 33.20 17.26
C ALA A 308 -5.91 32.14 16.41
N ASP A 309 -4.72 32.43 15.88
CA ASP A 309 -4.01 31.55 14.93
C ASP A 309 -2.70 30.93 15.45
N PHE A 310 -2.16 31.34 16.61
CA PHE A 310 -0.91 30.76 17.14
C PHE A 310 -0.84 30.64 18.67
N GLY A 311 -1.98 30.38 19.33
CA GLY A 311 -2.05 30.15 20.78
C GLY A 311 -2.47 28.73 21.12
N ASN A 312 -1.52 27.80 21.31
CA ASN A 312 -1.67 26.57 22.10
C ASN A 312 -0.35 25.76 22.15
N ALA A 313 0.74 26.42 22.56
CA ALA A 313 2.05 25.77 22.75
C ALA A 313 2.11 24.90 24.02
N ALA A 314 1.06 24.14 24.36
CA ALA A 314 1.08 23.06 25.37
C ALA A 314 -0.06 22.04 25.18
N GLY A 315 -0.81 22.12 24.07
CA GLY A 315 -2.03 21.33 23.88
C GLY A 315 -2.69 21.53 22.52
N LEU A 316 -1.89 21.77 21.47
CA LEU A 316 -2.39 21.89 20.10
C LEU A 316 -2.83 20.49 19.61
N GLN A 317 -4.07 20.10 19.92
CA GLN A 317 -4.66 18.94 19.26
C GLN A 317 -4.81 19.28 17.77
N SER A 318 -4.04 18.58 16.93
CA SER A 318 -4.13 18.69 15.48
C SER A 318 -5.57 18.45 15.00
N HIS A 319 -5.90 18.90 13.80
CA HIS A 319 -7.19 18.58 13.19
C HIS A 319 -7.40 17.06 13.12
N GLY A 320 -6.35 16.29 12.87
CA GLY A 320 -6.36 14.83 12.89
C GLY A 320 -6.81 14.28 14.24
N LYS A 321 -6.22 14.73 15.37
CA LYS A 321 -6.61 14.29 16.72
C LYS A 321 -8.06 14.62 17.04
N LYS A 322 -8.53 15.82 16.68
CA LYS A 322 -9.94 16.22 16.91
C LYS A 322 -10.92 15.36 16.14
N ILE A 323 -10.58 15.01 14.90
CA ILE A 323 -11.39 14.13 14.05
C ILE A 323 -11.37 12.70 14.62
N LEU A 324 -10.20 12.18 14.99
CA LEU A 324 -10.05 10.88 15.66
C LEU A 324 -10.92 10.78 16.91
N ASP A 325 -10.89 11.79 17.78
CA ASP A 325 -11.69 11.82 19.01
C ASP A 325 -13.19 11.88 18.71
N SER A 326 -13.57 12.54 17.61
CA SER A 326 -14.97 12.61 17.18
C SER A 326 -15.45 11.26 16.63
N LEU A 327 -14.62 10.57 15.83
CA LEU A 327 -14.90 9.20 15.37
C LEU A 327 -15.02 8.23 16.54
N THR A 328 -14.10 8.32 17.50
CA THR A 328 -14.11 7.49 18.71
C THR A 328 -15.38 7.70 19.52
N ARG A 329 -15.79 8.96 19.77
CA ARG A 329 -17.06 9.29 20.44
C ARG A 329 -18.29 8.81 19.67
N ALA A 330 -18.20 8.76 18.34
CA ALA A 330 -19.25 8.23 17.48
C ALA A 330 -19.26 6.69 17.41
N GLY A 331 -18.41 6.00 18.18
CA GLY A 331 -18.40 4.55 18.31
C GLY A 331 -17.59 3.81 17.23
N PHE A 332 -16.76 4.52 16.45
CA PHE A 332 -15.82 3.87 15.55
C PHE A 332 -14.69 3.21 16.34
N ASN A 333 -14.17 2.08 15.85
CA ASN A 333 -12.93 1.52 16.36
C ASN A 333 -11.75 2.36 15.82
N THR A 334 -10.97 2.92 16.73
CA THR A 334 -9.87 3.85 16.42
C THR A 334 -8.62 3.52 17.22
N VAL A 335 -7.45 3.94 16.73
CA VAL A 335 -6.18 3.90 17.47
C VAL A 335 -5.66 5.31 17.71
N ASP A 336 -5.35 5.66 18.95
CA ASP A 336 -4.69 6.92 19.30
C ASP A 336 -3.17 6.75 19.29
N LEU A 337 -2.54 7.20 18.20
CA LEU A 337 -1.08 7.27 18.09
C LEU A 337 -0.49 8.58 18.63
N TYR A 338 -1.29 9.63 18.82
CA TYR A 338 -0.80 10.95 19.22
C TYR A 338 -0.26 10.91 20.65
N THR A 339 -1.05 10.36 21.56
CA THR A 339 -0.70 10.28 22.99
C THR A 339 0.59 9.49 23.24
N PRO A 340 0.75 8.24 22.76
CA PRO A 340 1.97 7.47 22.98
C PRO A 340 3.21 8.09 22.30
N LEU A 341 3.06 8.63 21.07
CA LEU A 341 4.18 9.29 20.39
C LEU A 341 4.62 10.56 21.13
N LEU A 342 3.69 11.41 21.59
CA LEU A 342 4.02 12.60 22.37
C LEU A 342 4.72 12.24 23.70
N ALA A 343 4.30 11.16 24.36
CA ALA A 343 4.91 10.69 25.59
C ALA A 343 6.35 10.16 25.34
N ALA A 344 6.55 9.40 24.27
CA ALA A 344 7.84 8.80 23.91
C ALA A 344 8.92 9.84 23.58
N LYS A 345 8.54 11.08 23.21
CA LYS A 345 9.49 12.20 23.01
C LYS A 345 10.38 12.49 24.21
N SER A 346 9.90 12.19 25.43
CA SER A 346 10.68 12.37 26.65
C SER A 346 12.01 11.59 26.65
N ARG A 347 12.11 10.55 25.80
CA ARG A 347 13.29 9.70 25.66
C ARG A 347 14.11 9.98 24.39
N ASP A 348 13.78 11.02 23.61
CA ASP A 348 14.46 11.29 22.35
C ASP A 348 15.97 11.57 22.51
N SER A 349 16.38 12.15 23.64
CA SER A 349 17.80 12.40 23.94
C SER A 349 18.61 11.12 24.16
N VAL A 350 17.94 10.00 24.45
CA VAL A 350 18.58 8.70 24.72
C VAL A 350 18.35 7.72 23.57
N GLU A 351 17.15 7.70 23.01
CA GLU A 351 16.72 6.70 22.02
C GLU A 351 16.65 7.24 20.59
N GLY A 352 16.93 8.52 20.39
CA GLY A 352 16.75 9.21 19.10
C GLY A 352 15.29 9.59 18.85
N ALA A 353 15.06 10.46 17.87
CA ALA A 353 13.73 10.96 17.56
C ALA A 353 12.78 9.89 17.00
N LEU A 354 11.48 10.14 17.09
CA LEU A 354 10.41 9.30 16.54
C LEU A 354 10.15 9.57 15.05
N TYR A 355 10.64 10.70 14.53
CA TYR A 355 10.57 11.09 13.11
C TYR A 355 11.93 11.52 12.62
N LEU A 356 12.15 11.34 11.32
CA LEU A 356 13.37 11.74 10.62
C LEU A 356 13.43 13.26 10.40
N ASN A 357 14.64 13.82 10.34
CA ASN A 357 14.83 15.27 10.23
C ASN A 357 14.42 15.77 8.84
N ASP A 358 14.86 15.06 7.80
CA ASP A 358 14.74 15.45 6.39
C ASP A 358 13.69 14.61 5.63
N ASP A 359 12.84 13.89 6.35
CA ASP A 359 11.82 12.99 5.78
C ASP A 359 10.47 13.23 6.48
N THR A 360 9.35 12.95 5.80
CA THR A 360 8.00 13.03 6.37
C THR A 360 7.71 11.92 7.37
N HIS A 361 8.37 10.78 7.23
CA HIS A 361 8.08 9.54 7.93
C HIS A 361 8.70 9.48 9.34
N TRP A 362 8.12 8.57 10.14
CA TRP A 362 8.71 8.17 11.41
C TRP A 362 10.07 7.48 11.23
N THR A 363 10.86 7.42 12.30
CA THR A 363 12.01 6.50 12.42
C THR A 363 11.52 5.07 12.67
N PRO A 364 12.37 4.03 12.58
CA PRO A 364 11.98 2.67 12.96
C PRO A 364 11.43 2.60 14.40
N ARG A 365 12.01 3.36 15.32
CA ARG A 365 11.50 3.53 16.70
C ARG A 365 10.04 4.00 16.72
N GLY A 366 9.70 5.02 15.92
CA GLY A 366 8.32 5.52 15.83
C GLY A 366 7.37 4.50 15.20
N ALA A 367 7.79 3.81 14.14
CA ALA A 367 7.04 2.75 13.47
C ALA A 367 6.74 1.56 14.41
N GLU A 368 7.74 1.15 15.19
CA GLU A 368 7.63 0.05 16.16
C GLU A 368 6.68 0.39 17.31
N LEU A 369 6.74 1.62 17.83
CA LEU A 369 5.80 2.09 18.84
C LEU A 369 4.37 2.09 18.28
N ALA A 370 4.16 2.60 17.07
CA ALA A 370 2.86 2.57 16.41
C ALA A 370 2.35 1.14 16.21
N ALA A 371 3.20 0.21 15.77
CA ALA A 371 2.85 -1.20 15.62
C ALA A 371 2.43 -1.84 16.95
N GLY A 372 3.07 -1.48 18.06
CA GLY A 372 2.70 -1.92 19.41
C GLY A 372 1.31 -1.43 19.82
N GLU A 373 1.03 -0.16 19.62
CA GLU A 373 -0.27 0.46 19.95
C GLU A 373 -1.41 -0.08 19.09
N ILE A 374 -1.16 -0.28 17.79
CA ILE A 374 -2.15 -0.90 16.89
C ILE A 374 -2.41 -2.35 17.30
N ALA A 375 -1.38 -3.14 17.62
CA ALA A 375 -1.56 -4.51 18.11
C ALA A 375 -2.35 -4.55 19.43
N ALA A 376 -2.06 -3.64 20.36
CA ALA A 376 -2.81 -3.52 21.61
C ALA A 376 -4.29 -3.16 21.37
N ALA A 377 -4.58 -2.30 20.39
CA ALA A 377 -5.95 -2.00 20.00
C ALA A 377 -6.67 -3.21 19.41
N VAL A 378 -6.01 -4.00 18.54
CA VAL A 378 -6.59 -5.22 17.97
C VAL A 378 -6.89 -6.26 19.06
N ASN A 379 -5.95 -6.48 19.98
CA ASN A 379 -6.17 -7.38 21.13
C ASN A 379 -7.35 -6.91 22.00
N ARG A 380 -7.54 -5.60 22.15
CA ARG A 380 -8.70 -5.04 22.86
C ARG A 380 -10.00 -5.36 22.14
N LEU A 381 -10.07 -5.16 20.82
CA LEU A 381 -11.24 -5.51 20.01
C LEU A 381 -11.59 -6.99 20.11
N GLU A 382 -10.60 -7.88 20.15
CA GLU A 382 -10.80 -9.32 20.34
C GLU A 382 -11.33 -9.61 21.74
N SER A 383 -10.78 -8.99 22.79
CA SER A 383 -11.23 -9.17 24.18
C SER A 383 -12.64 -8.63 24.44
N GLU A 384 -13.04 -7.57 23.73
CA GLU A 384 -14.38 -7.00 23.74
C GLU A 384 -15.37 -7.83 22.90
N GLY A 385 -14.90 -8.87 22.20
CA GLY A 385 -15.72 -9.73 21.35
C GLY A 385 -16.19 -9.09 20.05
N LYS A 386 -15.62 -7.92 19.68
CA LYS A 386 -15.95 -7.22 18.42
C LYS A 386 -15.39 -7.93 17.20
N ILE A 387 -14.22 -8.54 17.35
CA ILE A 387 -13.63 -9.43 16.33
C ILE A 387 -13.38 -10.81 16.92
N LYS A 388 -13.34 -11.83 16.05
CA LYS A 388 -13.00 -13.21 16.42
C LYS A 388 -11.93 -13.72 15.46
N LEU A 389 -10.71 -13.82 15.93
CA LEU A 389 -9.59 -14.39 15.17
C LEU A 389 -9.46 -15.88 15.51
N LYS A 390 -8.98 -16.70 14.56
CA LYS A 390 -8.68 -18.11 14.82
C LYS A 390 -7.66 -18.21 15.93
N LYS A 391 -7.84 -19.14 16.87
CA LYS A 391 -6.80 -19.37 17.89
C LYS A 391 -5.51 -19.83 17.22
N LEU A 392 -4.40 -19.25 17.65
CA LEU A 392 -3.08 -19.73 17.24
C LEU A 392 -2.87 -21.12 17.83
N GLN A 393 -2.71 -22.11 16.96
CA GLN A 393 -2.32 -23.46 17.38
C GLN A 393 -0.84 -23.48 17.69
N LYS A 394 -0.48 -24.23 18.73
CA LYS A 394 0.90 -24.46 19.14
C LYS A 394 1.25 -25.92 18.88
N HIS A 395 2.52 -26.15 18.59
CA HIS A 395 3.16 -27.46 18.66
C HIS A 395 3.17 -27.98 20.10
N GLU A 396 3.44 -29.28 20.29
CA GLU A 396 3.46 -29.91 21.62
C GLU A 396 4.50 -29.29 22.57
N ASP A 397 5.63 -28.81 22.03
CA ASP A 397 6.67 -28.08 22.76
C ASP A 397 6.26 -26.63 23.15
N GLY A 398 5.06 -26.20 22.76
CA GLY A 398 4.52 -24.87 23.04
C GLY A 398 4.97 -23.79 22.06
N SER A 399 5.78 -24.13 21.04
CA SER A 399 6.19 -23.24 19.96
C SER A 399 5.04 -23.02 18.97
N TYR A 400 5.11 -21.93 18.21
CA TYR A 400 4.11 -21.64 17.17
C TYR A 400 4.62 -22.13 15.81
N PRO A 401 3.76 -22.73 14.95
CA PRO A 401 4.13 -23.12 13.59
C PRO A 401 4.69 -21.97 12.75
N LEU A 402 4.27 -20.74 13.05
CA LEU A 402 4.84 -19.50 12.54
C LEU A 402 5.18 -18.60 13.73
N SER A 403 6.43 -18.17 13.80
CA SER A 403 6.91 -17.17 14.75
C SER A 403 7.68 -16.07 14.03
N PHE A 404 7.95 -14.97 14.74
CA PHE A 404 8.64 -13.82 14.18
C PHE A 404 9.81 -13.41 15.05
N VAL A 405 10.99 -13.28 14.43
CA VAL A 405 12.23 -12.85 15.10
C VAL A 405 12.72 -11.55 14.50
N THR A 406 13.50 -10.79 15.26
CA THR A 406 14.08 -9.52 14.81
C THR A 406 15.58 -9.59 14.72
N LYS A 407 16.13 -8.90 13.72
CA LYS A 407 17.57 -8.69 13.57
C LYS A 407 17.85 -7.23 13.25
N ASP A 408 18.83 -6.66 13.92
CA ASP A 408 19.24 -5.28 13.66
C ASP A 408 19.78 -5.11 12.23
N SER A 409 19.36 -4.02 11.60
CA SER A 409 19.87 -3.59 10.30
C SER A 409 20.00 -2.08 10.28
N VAL A 410 21.06 -1.60 9.64
CA VAL A 410 21.34 -0.17 9.48
C VAL A 410 21.14 0.21 8.03
N ALA A 411 20.46 1.33 7.80
CA ALA A 411 20.27 1.90 6.48
C ALA A 411 20.57 3.40 6.48
N ASP A 412 21.10 3.86 5.35
CA ASP A 412 21.34 5.26 5.03
C ASP A 412 20.08 5.84 4.35
N ARG A 413 19.59 7.00 4.82
CA ARG A 413 18.39 7.67 4.28
C ARG A 413 18.56 9.17 4.08
N MET A 414 18.32 9.66 2.86
CA MET A 414 18.32 11.10 2.54
C MET A 414 17.02 11.80 2.97
N GLY A 415 15.91 11.07 2.98
CA GLY A 415 14.60 11.61 3.31
C GLY A 415 13.87 12.25 2.14
N ASP A 416 12.57 12.01 2.03
CA ASP A 416 11.74 12.52 0.93
C ASP A 416 11.67 14.06 0.90
N VAL A 417 11.59 14.73 2.05
CA VAL A 417 11.60 16.21 2.14
C VAL A 417 12.95 16.78 1.71
N GLY A 418 14.05 16.13 2.09
CA GLY A 418 15.40 16.45 1.64
C GLY A 418 15.53 16.35 0.12
N GLU A 419 14.94 15.32 -0.49
CA GLU A 419 14.86 15.18 -1.95
C GLU A 419 13.97 16.26 -2.60
N MET A 420 12.81 16.56 -2.02
CA MET A 420 11.89 17.60 -2.51
C MET A 420 12.51 18.99 -2.52
N SER A 421 13.47 19.27 -1.64
CA SER A 421 14.23 20.53 -1.65
C SER A 421 15.14 20.67 -2.87
N GLY A 422 15.61 19.55 -3.45
CA GLY A 422 16.65 19.51 -4.48
C GLY A 422 18.06 19.88 -3.99
N LEU A 423 18.21 20.21 -2.69
CA LEU A 423 19.49 20.62 -2.08
C LEU A 423 20.34 19.44 -1.61
N ASN A 424 19.76 18.24 -1.56
CA ASN A 424 20.46 16.98 -1.32
C ASN A 424 21.64 16.75 -2.30
N LYS A 425 21.51 17.19 -3.55
CA LYS A 425 22.56 17.12 -4.58
C LYS A 425 23.84 17.90 -4.23
N PHE A 426 23.74 18.82 -3.28
CA PHE A 426 24.82 19.68 -2.82
C PHE A 426 25.29 19.34 -1.41
N ASN A 427 24.83 18.22 -0.84
CA ASN A 427 25.12 17.80 0.54
C ASN A 427 24.77 18.87 1.59
N VAL A 428 23.77 19.71 1.32
CA VAL A 428 23.24 20.68 2.29
C VAL A 428 22.60 19.95 3.45
N PHE A 429 21.80 18.93 3.13
CA PHE A 429 21.19 18.01 4.08
C PHE A 429 21.90 16.66 4.00
N LYS A 430 22.16 16.04 5.14
CA LYS A 430 22.97 14.83 5.24
C LYS A 430 22.07 13.61 5.36
N VAL A 431 22.52 12.54 4.72
CA VAL A 431 21.95 11.21 4.90
C VAL A 431 21.97 10.83 6.39
N GLN A 432 20.80 10.48 6.91
CA GLN A 432 20.61 9.98 8.27
C GLN A 432 20.77 8.46 8.30
N LYS A 433 21.49 7.96 9.30
CA LYS A 433 21.54 6.52 9.58
C LYS A 433 20.37 6.13 10.45
N VAL A 434 19.62 5.14 10.02
CA VAL A 434 18.54 4.53 10.79
C VAL A 434 18.90 3.09 11.13
N THR A 435 18.71 2.72 12.39
CA THR A 435 18.77 1.33 12.83
C THR A 435 17.34 0.84 13.00
N GLY A 436 16.96 -0.19 12.26
CA GLY A 436 15.64 -0.83 12.36
C GLY A 436 15.77 -2.31 12.67
N HIS A 437 14.77 -2.85 13.34
CA HIS A 437 14.71 -4.26 13.72
C HIS A 437 13.99 -5.07 12.62
N VAL A 438 14.73 -5.60 11.66
CA VAL A 438 14.20 -6.37 10.54
C VAL A 438 13.49 -7.62 11.04
N VAL A 439 12.21 -7.74 10.71
CA VAL A 439 11.37 -8.87 11.08
C VAL A 439 11.54 -10.00 10.07
N MET A 440 11.85 -11.18 10.60
CA MET A 440 11.95 -12.44 9.87
C MET A 440 10.83 -13.37 10.33
N GLN A 441 10.26 -14.11 9.39
CA GLN A 441 9.33 -15.20 9.64
C GLN A 441 10.12 -16.49 9.87
N GLN A 442 9.81 -17.17 10.96
CA GLN A 442 10.38 -18.45 11.34
C GLN A 442 9.27 -19.50 11.26
N ASN A 443 9.31 -20.34 10.23
CA ASN A 443 8.41 -21.48 10.09
C ASN A 443 9.01 -22.67 10.82
N ILE A 444 8.22 -23.28 11.69
CA ILE A 444 8.59 -24.45 12.47
C ILE A 444 7.70 -25.60 11.99
N GLU A 445 8.29 -26.57 11.29
CA GLU A 445 7.59 -27.78 10.82
C GLU A 445 7.94 -28.96 11.72
N GLU A 446 6.92 -29.66 12.22
CA GLU A 446 7.10 -30.93 12.93
C GLU A 446 7.48 -32.03 11.93
N ARG A 447 8.62 -32.68 12.17
CA ARG A 447 9.02 -33.89 11.46
C ARG A 447 9.21 -35.04 12.43
N ILE A 448 8.61 -36.16 12.06
CA ILE A 448 8.84 -37.44 12.73
C ILE A 448 9.92 -38.16 11.90
N ASP A 449 11.11 -38.31 12.46
CA ASP A 449 12.11 -39.19 11.87
C ASP A 449 11.81 -40.61 12.35
N MET A 450 11.34 -41.46 11.42
CA MET A 450 11.03 -42.85 11.71
C MET A 450 12.33 -43.63 11.89
N ALA A 451 12.44 -44.41 12.96
CA ALA A 451 13.54 -45.35 13.11
C ALA A 451 13.70 -46.22 11.85
N GLN A 452 14.95 -46.56 11.50
CA GLN A 452 15.29 -47.25 10.26
C GLN A 452 14.59 -48.64 10.13
N SER A 453 14.19 -49.24 11.26
CA SER A 453 13.33 -50.43 11.36
C SER A 453 11.93 -50.18 10.78
N SER A 454 11.30 -49.06 11.13
CA SER A 454 9.95 -48.65 10.73
C SER A 454 9.88 -48.26 9.24
N ALA A 455 10.92 -47.61 8.72
CA ALA A 455 11.03 -47.28 7.29
C ALA A 455 11.13 -48.54 6.39
N ASN A 456 11.90 -49.54 6.83
CA ASN A 456 12.02 -50.83 6.14
C ASN A 456 10.72 -51.64 6.17
N CYS A 457 9.92 -51.53 7.23
CA CYS A 457 8.61 -52.17 7.34
C CYS A 457 7.60 -51.60 6.32
N LEU A 458 7.58 -50.27 6.16
CA LEU A 458 6.70 -49.59 5.20
C LEU A 458 7.07 -49.91 3.73
N ASP A 459 8.37 -50.05 3.44
CA ASP A 459 8.86 -50.35 2.08
C ASP A 459 8.59 -51.81 1.69
N SER A 460 8.66 -52.74 2.66
CA SER A 460 8.25 -54.14 2.46
C SER A 460 6.74 -54.27 2.21
N LEU A 461 5.89 -53.55 2.97
CA LEU A 461 4.43 -53.53 2.77
C LEU A 461 4.02 -52.97 1.39
N LYS A 462 4.76 -51.98 0.86
CA LYS A 462 4.52 -51.43 -0.48
C LYS A 462 4.88 -52.38 -1.61
N ARG A 463 5.84 -53.30 -1.41
CA ARG A 463 6.24 -54.27 -2.43
C ARG A 463 5.29 -55.47 -2.54
N GLU A 464 4.55 -55.77 -1.49
CA GLU A 464 3.62 -56.91 -1.42
C GLU A 464 2.18 -56.56 -1.83
N CYS A 465 1.83 -55.30 -2.04
CA CYS A 465 0.48 -54.92 -2.47
C CYS A 465 0.28 -55.22 -3.99
N PRO A 466 -0.76 -55.98 -4.39
CA PRO A 466 -1.00 -56.35 -5.79
C PRO A 466 -1.24 -55.12 -6.69
N LYS A 467 -0.69 -55.12 -7.91
CA LYS A 467 -0.91 -54.04 -8.87
C LYS A 467 -2.40 -53.97 -9.26
N GLY A 468 -3.04 -52.83 -8.94
CA GLY A 468 -4.39 -52.50 -9.38
C GLY A 468 -5.47 -52.48 -8.30
N ASP A 469 -5.11 -52.62 -7.02
CA ASP A 469 -6.04 -52.50 -5.89
C ASP A 469 -5.66 -51.31 -5.00
N ASP A 470 -6.41 -50.20 -5.11
CA ASP A 470 -6.17 -48.95 -4.37
C ASP A 470 -6.59 -49.04 -2.89
N SER A 471 -7.13 -50.18 -2.44
CA SER A 471 -7.58 -50.37 -1.06
C SER A 471 -6.44 -50.42 -0.04
N CYS A 472 -5.18 -50.68 -0.46
CA CYS A 472 -3.99 -50.57 0.39
C CYS A 472 -3.63 -49.11 0.75
N PHE A 473 -4.11 -48.12 0.00
CA PHE A 473 -3.68 -46.72 0.12
C PHE A 473 -4.71 -45.85 0.84
N ARG A 474 -5.02 -46.20 2.10
CA ARG A 474 -5.60 -45.23 3.05
C ARG A 474 -4.91 -45.33 4.40
N VAL A 475 -3.73 -44.76 4.47
CA VAL A 475 -3.19 -44.26 5.75
C VAL A 475 -3.14 -42.74 5.59
N LYS A 476 -4.12 -42.05 6.20
CA LYS A 476 -4.00 -40.60 6.37
C LYS A 476 -2.79 -40.35 7.26
N ARG A 477 -2.07 -39.27 7.00
CA ARG A 477 -0.84 -38.87 7.71
C ARG A 477 -1.13 -38.59 9.19
N ASN A 478 -1.22 -39.63 10.02
CA ASN A 478 -0.97 -39.65 11.46
C ASN A 478 -1.13 -41.11 11.97
N PRO A 479 -0.07 -41.85 12.32
CA PRO A 479 -0.21 -43.22 12.83
C PRO A 479 -0.55 -43.30 14.34
N CYS A 480 -0.79 -42.17 15.00
CA CYS A 480 -0.94 -42.08 16.46
C CYS A 480 -2.38 -41.80 16.95
N ASP A 481 -3.40 -41.85 16.08
CA ASP A 481 -4.79 -41.76 16.54
C ASP A 481 -5.31 -43.15 16.95
N GLU A 482 -5.76 -43.29 18.21
CA GLU A 482 -6.26 -44.55 18.80
C GLU A 482 -7.42 -45.19 18.00
N GLU A 483 -8.09 -44.43 17.14
CA GLU A 483 -9.21 -44.91 16.31
C GLU A 483 -8.76 -45.77 15.11
N ASP A 484 -7.51 -45.68 14.66
CA ASP A 484 -7.00 -46.46 13.50
C ASP A 484 -6.60 -47.91 13.84
N MET A 485 -6.64 -48.30 15.12
CA MET A 485 -6.58 -49.72 15.55
C MET A 485 -7.75 -50.55 15.02
N ALA A 486 -8.83 -49.92 14.58
CA ALA A 486 -9.93 -50.59 13.88
C ALA A 486 -9.54 -51.02 12.46
N CYS A 487 -8.64 -50.28 11.78
CA CYS A 487 -8.19 -50.59 10.42
C CYS A 487 -7.31 -51.85 10.41
N VAL A 488 -6.46 -52.03 11.44
CA VAL A 488 -5.60 -53.20 11.60
C VAL A 488 -6.40 -54.47 11.98
N ARG A 489 -7.51 -54.33 12.70
CA ARG A 489 -8.43 -55.47 13.00
C ARG A 489 -9.34 -55.84 11.83
N ALA A 490 -9.60 -54.93 10.89
CA ALA A 490 -10.38 -55.24 9.69
C ALA A 490 -9.57 -56.05 8.67
N LEU A 491 -8.26 -55.80 8.56
CA LEU A 491 -7.36 -56.52 7.65
C LEU A 491 -7.15 -57.99 8.04
N THR A 492 -7.27 -58.33 9.32
CA THR A 492 -7.13 -59.72 9.82
C THR A 492 -8.31 -60.64 9.50
N LYS A 493 -9.46 -60.10 9.05
CA LYS A 493 -10.62 -60.91 8.65
C LYS A 493 -10.66 -61.29 7.16
N SER A 494 -9.76 -60.74 6.35
CA SER A 494 -9.79 -60.90 4.89
C SER A 494 -8.78 -61.93 4.34
N CYS A 495 -8.04 -62.65 5.19
CA CYS A 495 -7.16 -63.73 4.74
C CYS A 495 -7.97 -64.97 4.32
N PRO A 496 -7.87 -65.44 3.05
CA PRO A 496 -8.53 -66.67 2.62
C PRO A 496 -7.91 -67.89 3.29
N LYS A 497 -8.74 -68.81 3.78
CA LYS A 497 -8.27 -70.14 4.21
C LYS A 497 -7.84 -70.94 2.98
N GLY A 498 -6.53 -71.17 2.81
CA GLY A 498 -6.03 -72.22 1.91
C GLY A 498 -4.86 -71.91 0.97
N SER A 499 -4.21 -70.74 1.04
CA SER A 499 -2.96 -70.53 0.28
C SER A 499 -1.74 -70.88 1.11
N ALA A 500 -0.94 -71.81 0.61
CA ALA A 500 0.29 -72.29 1.22
C ALA A 500 1.36 -71.18 1.28
N PHE A 501 1.46 -70.47 2.39
CA PHE A 501 2.72 -70.03 3.01
C PHE A 501 2.42 -69.60 4.45
N ASP A 502 3.03 -70.33 5.37
CA ASP A 502 2.81 -70.32 6.80
C ASP A 502 3.59 -69.16 7.46
N SER A 503 3.26 -67.92 7.10
CA SER A 503 3.88 -66.74 7.73
C SER A 503 2.91 -65.57 7.86
N CYS A 504 1.81 -65.78 8.58
CA CYS A 504 1.26 -64.67 9.37
C CYS A 504 2.27 -64.38 10.48
N TYR A 505 3.30 -63.57 10.16
CA TYR A 505 4.16 -63.01 11.20
C TYR A 505 3.27 -62.19 12.13
N TYR A 506 3.10 -62.66 13.37
CA TYR A 506 2.80 -61.81 14.50
C TYR A 506 3.99 -60.88 14.70
N THR A 507 4.10 -59.83 13.90
CA THR A 507 4.84 -58.65 14.33
C THR A 507 3.93 -57.92 15.31
N ARG A 508 4.27 -57.98 16.60
CA ARG A 508 3.88 -56.93 17.56
C ARG A 508 4.49 -55.62 17.05
N LEU A 509 3.91 -55.01 16.03
CA LEU A 509 4.16 -53.61 15.73
C LEU A 509 3.34 -52.82 16.74
N ASN A 510 3.94 -52.59 17.91
CA ASN A 510 3.74 -51.31 18.54
C ASN A 510 4.42 -50.32 17.60
N PRO A 511 3.70 -49.44 16.87
CA PRO A 511 4.33 -48.51 15.93
C PRO A 511 5.22 -47.49 16.64
N CYS A 512 5.15 -47.43 17.97
CA CYS A 512 5.99 -46.60 18.82
C CYS A 512 7.06 -47.49 19.47
N GLU A 513 8.15 -47.76 18.77
CA GLU A 513 9.41 -48.10 19.46
C GLU A 513 9.91 -46.82 20.17
N GLU A 514 10.58 -46.97 21.33
CA GLU A 514 11.13 -45.91 22.21
C GLU A 514 12.14 -44.94 21.53
N ASN A 515 12.36 -45.02 20.22
CA ASN A 515 13.40 -44.29 19.50
C ASN A 515 12.92 -43.40 18.33
N ASP A 516 11.61 -43.23 18.13
CA ASP A 516 11.13 -42.21 17.17
C ASP A 516 11.29 -40.81 17.80
N SER A 517 12.25 -40.04 17.28
CA SER A 517 12.54 -38.69 17.75
C SER A 517 11.74 -37.66 16.95
N LEU A 518 10.84 -36.94 17.62
CA LEU A 518 10.20 -35.74 17.06
C LEU A 518 11.25 -34.62 16.98
N TYR A 519 11.47 -34.07 15.78
CA TYR A 519 12.37 -32.94 15.58
C TYR A 519 11.69 -31.81 14.81
N TYR A 520 12.03 -30.57 15.15
CA TYR A 520 11.45 -29.37 14.60
C TYR A 520 12.38 -28.76 13.53
N ASP A 521 11.97 -28.79 12.26
CA ASP A 521 12.70 -28.10 11.19
C ASP A 521 12.33 -26.61 11.21
N THR A 522 13.35 -25.76 11.30
CA THR A 522 13.19 -24.32 11.47
C THR A 522 13.75 -23.60 10.25
N THR A 523 12.88 -22.95 9.48
CA THR A 523 13.30 -22.10 8.35
C THR A 523 13.04 -20.64 8.66
N ILE A 524 14.06 -19.79 8.49
CA ILE A 524 13.98 -18.34 8.72
C ILE A 524 14.02 -17.64 7.36
N THR A 525 12.93 -16.97 7.01
CA THR A 525 12.80 -16.17 5.79
C THR A 525 12.43 -14.73 6.13
N PRO A 526 12.73 -13.75 5.25
CA PRO A 526 12.21 -12.39 5.44
C PRO A 526 10.68 -12.39 5.56
N PHE A 527 10.13 -11.48 6.36
CA PHE A 527 8.69 -11.26 6.44
C PHE A 527 8.07 -11.06 5.04
N LYS A 528 6.89 -11.65 4.83
CA LYS A 528 6.08 -11.49 3.63
C LYS A 528 4.59 -11.56 3.94
N ASP A 529 3.81 -10.75 3.23
CA ASP A 529 2.35 -10.77 3.30
C ASP A 529 1.76 -12.10 2.80
N ASP A 530 0.70 -12.56 3.48
CA ASP A 530 -0.08 -13.75 3.10
C ASP A 530 -1.58 -13.43 3.04
N PHE A 531 -2.06 -13.15 1.82
CA PHE A 531 -3.46 -12.85 1.55
C PHE A 531 -4.42 -14.02 1.83
N ARG A 532 -3.95 -15.27 1.75
CA ARG A 532 -4.81 -16.46 1.89
C ARG A 532 -4.97 -16.85 3.36
N LYS A 533 -3.89 -16.85 4.13
CA LYS A 533 -3.89 -17.27 5.54
C LYS A 533 -4.26 -16.14 6.50
N SER A 534 -4.10 -14.87 6.10
CA SER A 534 -4.39 -13.74 6.98
C SER A 534 -5.89 -13.56 7.23
N GLU A 535 -6.24 -13.26 8.48
CA GLU A 535 -7.56 -12.77 8.92
C GLU A 535 -7.59 -11.23 9.04
N ILE A 536 -6.45 -10.56 8.88
CA ILE A 536 -6.28 -9.11 9.02
C ILE A 536 -5.75 -8.52 7.70
N LEU A 537 -6.49 -7.57 7.15
CA LEU A 537 -6.06 -6.80 5.99
C LEU A 537 -5.67 -5.37 6.42
N ILE A 538 -4.56 -4.86 5.90
CA ILE A 538 -4.08 -3.51 6.16
C ILE A 538 -4.21 -2.68 4.88
N LEU A 539 -4.84 -1.52 4.95
CA LEU A 539 -4.76 -0.48 3.94
C LEU A 539 -3.88 0.65 4.49
N GLY A 540 -2.96 1.18 3.69
CA GLY A 540 -2.01 2.17 4.19
C GLY A 540 -1.42 3.10 3.13
N ASP A 541 -0.78 4.18 3.58
CA ASP A 541 -0.01 5.09 2.72
C ASP A 541 1.50 4.82 2.79
N SER A 542 2.30 5.83 2.49
CA SER A 542 3.76 5.76 2.54
C SER A 542 4.32 5.47 3.94
N PHE A 543 3.60 5.77 5.03
CA PHE A 543 3.91 5.34 6.39
C PHE A 543 3.79 3.82 6.56
N SER A 544 2.91 3.18 5.80
CA SER A 544 2.82 1.73 5.73
C SER A 544 3.85 1.08 4.80
N ARG A 545 4.37 1.82 3.84
CA ARG A 545 5.42 1.37 2.91
C ARG A 545 6.83 1.51 3.50
N ILE A 546 7.09 2.60 4.23
CA ILE A 546 8.40 2.93 4.78
C ILE A 546 8.88 1.81 5.70
N TYR A 547 10.11 1.36 5.46
CA TYR A 547 10.74 0.19 6.10
C TYR A 547 10.08 -1.16 5.84
N GLN A 548 8.91 -1.20 5.19
CA GLN A 548 8.32 -2.45 4.72
C GLN A 548 9.03 -2.92 3.47
N THR A 549 9.08 -2.07 2.44
CA THR A 549 9.82 -2.31 1.19
C THR A 549 11.10 -1.51 1.10
N ASP A 550 11.19 -0.41 1.84
CA ASP A 550 12.38 0.44 1.88
C ASP A 550 13.38 -0.04 2.91
N SER A 551 14.66 0.26 2.70
CA SER A 551 15.70 -0.07 3.68
C SER A 551 15.48 0.67 5.03
N PRO A 552 15.65 -0.03 6.18
CA PRO A 552 15.93 -1.47 6.31
C PRO A 552 14.63 -2.29 6.12
N VAL A 553 14.57 -3.04 5.02
CA VAL A 553 13.39 -3.80 4.53
C VAL A 553 12.85 -4.71 5.63
N ASN A 554 11.53 -4.86 5.73
CA ASN A 554 10.82 -5.59 6.79
C ASN A 554 11.04 -5.07 8.22
N ALA A 555 11.41 -3.80 8.41
CA ALA A 555 11.39 -3.11 9.70
C ALA A 555 10.24 -2.09 9.82
N GLY A 556 9.25 -2.18 8.92
CA GLY A 556 8.06 -1.35 8.92
C GLY A 556 7.04 -1.75 9.98
N TRP A 557 6.09 -0.86 10.25
CA TRP A 557 5.09 -1.12 11.28
C TRP A 557 4.23 -2.34 10.96
N ILE A 558 4.00 -2.68 9.68
CA ILE A 558 3.25 -3.87 9.26
C ILE A 558 3.97 -5.15 9.72
N ALA A 559 5.27 -5.25 9.44
CA ALA A 559 6.07 -6.40 9.85
C ALA A 559 6.14 -6.52 11.38
N HIS A 560 6.31 -5.39 12.08
CA HIS A 560 6.28 -5.34 13.55
C HIS A 560 4.92 -5.67 14.13
N PHE A 561 3.84 -5.25 13.47
CA PHE A 561 2.48 -5.59 13.86
C PHE A 561 2.23 -7.09 13.71
N ALA A 562 2.68 -7.71 12.61
CA ALA A 562 2.62 -9.15 12.41
C ALA A 562 3.38 -9.92 13.51
N LYS A 563 4.58 -9.43 13.87
CA LYS A 563 5.36 -9.95 15.01
C LYS A 563 4.58 -9.83 16.32
N ASN A 564 4.04 -8.65 16.62
CA ASN A 564 3.31 -8.38 17.87
C ASN A 564 2.02 -9.21 18.00
N MET A 565 1.36 -9.48 16.88
CA MET A 565 0.17 -10.34 16.82
C MET A 565 0.50 -11.83 16.71
N ASN A 566 1.77 -12.16 16.43
CA ASN A 566 2.26 -13.49 16.06
C ASN A 566 1.38 -14.17 15.00
N ARG A 567 0.98 -13.42 13.97
CA ARG A 567 0.02 -13.86 12.93
C ARG A 567 0.44 -13.37 11.54
N PRO A 568 0.10 -14.12 10.48
CA PRO A 568 0.23 -13.60 9.12
C PRO A 568 -0.73 -12.42 8.91
N VAL A 569 -0.26 -11.43 8.15
CA VAL A 569 -1.05 -10.26 7.75
C VAL A 569 -0.96 -10.08 6.24
N ALA A 570 -1.84 -9.27 5.68
CA ALA A 570 -1.79 -8.87 4.28
C ALA A 570 -2.01 -7.37 4.18
N SER A 571 -1.40 -6.71 3.19
CA SER A 571 -1.49 -5.26 3.04
C SER A 571 -1.71 -4.81 1.59
N ILE A 572 -2.42 -3.71 1.43
CA ILE A 572 -2.54 -2.95 0.17
C ILE A 572 -2.10 -1.52 0.48
N VAL A 573 -0.95 -1.15 -0.07
CA VAL A 573 -0.32 0.14 0.23
C VAL A 573 -0.28 1.02 -1.03
N SER A 574 -0.50 2.32 -0.86
CA SER A 574 -0.41 3.31 -1.94
C SER A 574 0.12 4.65 -1.43
N ASP A 575 1.30 5.05 -1.90
CA ASP A 575 1.92 6.33 -1.52
C ASP A 575 1.02 7.52 -1.87
N GLY A 576 0.73 8.37 -0.87
CA GLY A 576 -0.15 9.53 -0.98
C GLY A 576 -1.61 9.20 -1.33
N GLY A 577 -1.98 7.92 -1.42
CA GLY A 577 -3.24 7.44 -1.96
C GLY A 577 -4.14 6.73 -0.96
N ALA A 578 -3.90 6.84 0.34
CA ALA A 578 -4.68 6.09 1.33
C ALA A 578 -6.11 6.60 1.51
N SER A 579 -6.41 7.85 1.15
CA SER A 579 -7.79 8.39 1.20
C SER A 579 -8.73 7.68 0.22
N THR A 580 -8.31 7.43 -1.03
CA THR A 580 -9.17 6.90 -2.10
C THR A 580 -8.56 5.72 -2.87
N LEU A 581 -7.30 5.79 -3.28
CA LEU A 581 -6.70 4.80 -4.20
C LEU A 581 -6.63 3.39 -3.59
N VAL A 582 -6.35 3.24 -2.30
CA VAL A 582 -6.34 1.93 -1.63
C VAL A 582 -7.74 1.32 -1.56
N ARG A 583 -8.78 2.14 -1.38
CA ARG A 583 -10.18 1.69 -1.39
C ARG A 583 -10.61 1.26 -2.78
N GLU A 584 -10.24 2.00 -3.82
CA GLU A 584 -10.48 1.59 -5.20
C GLU A 584 -9.75 0.29 -5.57
N LYS A 585 -8.48 0.15 -5.16
CA LYS A 585 -7.70 -1.08 -5.35
C LYS A 585 -8.37 -2.27 -4.68
N LEU A 586 -8.88 -2.08 -3.46
CA LEU A 586 -9.62 -3.13 -2.75
C LEU A 586 -10.94 -3.44 -3.46
N ALA A 587 -11.68 -2.43 -3.94
CA ALA A 587 -12.96 -2.62 -4.63
C ALA A 587 -12.80 -3.44 -5.92
N ARG A 588 -11.72 -3.20 -6.67
CA ARG A 588 -11.35 -3.99 -7.87
C ARG A 588 -10.92 -5.42 -7.54
N LYS A 589 -10.59 -5.73 -6.28
CA LYS A 589 -10.12 -7.05 -5.83
C LYS A 589 -10.85 -7.49 -4.56
N ALA A 590 -12.18 -7.39 -4.56
CA ALA A 590 -13.01 -7.66 -3.39
C ALA A 590 -12.81 -9.08 -2.81
N SER A 591 -12.40 -10.05 -3.64
CA SER A 591 -12.06 -11.42 -3.22
C SER A 591 -10.95 -11.48 -2.16
N VAL A 592 -10.10 -10.44 -2.05
CA VAL A 592 -9.09 -10.32 -0.99
C VAL A 592 -9.71 -10.24 0.42
N LEU A 593 -10.97 -9.81 0.55
CA LEU A 593 -11.68 -9.81 1.84
C LEU A 593 -12.13 -11.20 2.28
N LYS A 594 -12.05 -12.22 1.42
CA LYS A 594 -12.43 -13.60 1.78
C LYS A 594 -11.61 -14.05 3.00
N GLY A 595 -12.32 -14.49 4.03
CA GLY A 595 -11.74 -14.94 5.29
C GLY A 595 -11.20 -13.83 6.22
N LYS A 596 -11.27 -12.55 5.84
CA LYS A 596 -10.86 -11.44 6.70
C LYS A 596 -11.91 -11.17 7.77
N LYS A 597 -11.44 -10.74 8.94
CA LYS A 597 -12.25 -10.39 10.12
C LYS A 597 -12.06 -8.94 10.52
N LEU A 598 -10.89 -8.39 10.20
CA LEU A 598 -10.51 -7.03 10.51
C LEU A 598 -9.83 -6.40 9.30
N LEU A 599 -10.21 -5.17 8.99
CA LEU A 599 -9.48 -4.26 8.13
C LEU A 599 -8.93 -3.11 8.96
N ILE A 600 -7.61 -2.92 8.93
CA ILE A 600 -6.93 -1.78 9.54
C ILE A 600 -6.70 -0.76 8.43
N TRP A 601 -7.19 0.46 8.60
CA TRP A 601 -7.01 1.53 7.62
C TRP A 601 -6.16 2.64 8.20
N GLU A 602 -4.91 2.67 7.77
CA GLU A 602 -3.91 3.66 8.12
C GLU A 602 -3.84 4.75 7.06
N PHE A 603 -3.83 6.01 7.51
CA PHE A 603 -3.53 7.17 6.68
C PHE A 603 -3.02 8.30 7.56
N VAL A 604 -2.10 9.09 7.03
CA VAL A 604 -1.57 10.29 7.67
C VAL A 604 -2.61 11.41 7.74
N GLU A 605 -2.60 12.18 8.83
CA GLU A 605 -3.63 13.19 9.10
C GLU A 605 -3.78 14.25 8.01
N ARG A 606 -2.71 14.61 7.30
CA ARG A 606 -2.79 15.60 6.19
C ARG A 606 -3.74 15.15 5.09
N ASP A 607 -3.92 13.84 4.89
CA ASP A 607 -4.77 13.30 3.84
C ASP A 607 -6.25 13.60 4.09
N LEU A 608 -6.64 13.88 5.34
CA LEU A 608 -8.00 14.35 5.68
C LEU A 608 -8.38 15.66 4.94
N ARG A 609 -7.38 16.41 4.46
CA ARG A 609 -7.57 17.62 3.64
C ARG A 609 -6.98 17.51 2.24
N PHE A 610 -5.81 16.87 2.13
CA PHE A 610 -4.99 16.88 0.91
C PHE A 610 -4.80 15.49 0.28
N GLY A 611 -5.59 14.49 0.67
CA GLY A 611 -5.46 13.13 0.16
C GLY A 611 -5.55 13.10 -1.37
N ALA A 612 -4.73 12.26 -2.01
CA ALA A 612 -4.74 12.16 -3.47
C ALA A 612 -6.13 11.72 -3.95
N GLU A 613 -6.63 12.39 -4.99
CA GLU A 613 -8.00 12.25 -5.50
C GLU A 613 -9.11 12.65 -4.51
N GLY A 614 -8.78 13.24 -3.35
CA GLY A 614 -9.76 13.62 -2.32
C GLY A 614 -10.31 12.42 -1.55
N TRP A 615 -11.56 12.53 -1.08
CA TRP A 615 -12.30 11.49 -0.35
C TRP A 615 -13.53 11.06 -1.14
N LYS A 616 -13.29 10.47 -2.32
CA LYS A 616 -14.37 10.04 -3.21
C LYS A 616 -15.22 8.94 -2.58
N ASP A 617 -16.48 8.93 -3.01
CA ASP A 617 -17.36 7.79 -2.81
C ASP A 617 -16.86 6.60 -3.63
N VAL A 618 -16.47 5.54 -2.95
CA VAL A 618 -16.09 4.26 -3.56
C VAL A 618 -17.16 3.25 -3.17
N GLU A 619 -17.80 2.63 -4.16
CA GLU A 619 -18.73 1.53 -3.95
C GLU A 619 -17.99 0.20 -3.96
N PHE A 620 -18.44 -0.70 -3.09
CA PHE A 620 -17.69 -1.89 -2.67
C PHE A 620 -18.58 -3.14 -2.59
#